data_AF-A0A356RAG2-F1
#
_entry.id   AF-A0A356RAG2-F1
#
_cell.length_a   1.000
_cell.length_b   1.000
_cell.length_c   1.000
_cell.angle_alpha   90.00
_cell.angle_beta   90.00
_cell.angle_gamma   90.00
#
_symmetry.space_group_name_H-M   'P 1'
#
loop_
_entity.id
_entity.type
_entity.pdbx_description
1 polymer ?
#
loop_
_entity_poly.entity_id
_entity_poly.type
_entity_poly.pdbx_seq_one_letter_code
_entity_poly.pdbx_strand_id
1 'polypeptide(L)'
;MAYACLTFLEKSAVNRRAAAKRYNIDEEIFRKIGEISSTRGDNLTARKFEKGRTERPLLHGEAIWLQAAIKALIRQVGETHSNNVPQTLKMSDLPPI
;
A
#
# COMPACT_ATOMS: atom_id res chain seq x y z
N MET A 1 -8.08 -2.38 -5.07
CA MET A 1 -7.08 -1.56 -5.80
C MET A 1 -5.73 -1.45 -5.10
N ALA A 2 -5.67 -1.31 -3.77
CA ALA A 2 -4.40 -1.09 -3.07
C ALA A 2 -3.30 -2.15 -3.34
N TYR A 3 -3.65 -3.44 -3.35
CA TYR A 3 -2.71 -4.51 -3.69
C TYR A 3 -2.15 -4.38 -5.11
N ALA A 4 -2.94 -3.89 -6.07
CA ALA A 4 -2.51 -3.73 -7.46
C ALA A 4 -1.46 -2.61 -7.58
N CYS A 5 -1.66 -1.48 -6.90
CA CYS A 5 -0.66 -0.42 -6.81
C CYS A 5 0.64 -0.91 -6.18
N LEU A 6 0.55 -1.64 -5.06
CA LEU A 6 1.72 -2.26 -4.42
C LEU A 6 2.45 -3.19 -5.40
N THR A 7 1.71 -4.08 -6.08
CA THR A 7 2.28 -5.02 -7.06
C THR A 7 2.95 -4.29 -8.22
N PHE A 8 2.36 -3.20 -8.71
CA PHE A 8 2.92 -2.40 -9.80
C PHE A 8 4.26 -1.77 -9.39
N LEU A 9 4.33 -1.18 -8.19
CA LEU A 9 5.57 -0.59 -7.67
C LEU A 9 6.63 -1.65 -7.39
N GLU A 10 6.25 -2.78 -6.79
CA GLU A 10 7.16 -3.91 -6.55
C GLU A 10 7.75 -4.44 -7.87
N LYS A 11 6.94 -4.58 -8.94
CA LYS A 11 7.41 -5.02 -10.27
C LYS A 11 8.34 -4.03 -10.97
N SER A 12 8.23 -2.74 -10.65
CA SER A 12 9.16 -1.71 -11.15
C SER A 12 10.53 -1.77 -10.46
N ALA A 13 10.69 -2.65 -9.48
CA ALA A 13 11.94 -2.95 -8.78
C ALA A 13 12.14 -4.48 -8.69
N VAL A 14 13.22 -4.91 -8.04
CA VAL A 14 13.52 -6.34 -7.86
C VAL A 14 12.64 -6.97 -6.77
N ASN A 15 12.35 -6.21 -5.71
CA ASN A 15 11.54 -6.64 -4.56
C ASN A 15 10.98 -5.42 -3.82
N ARG A 16 10.15 -5.67 -2.80
CA ARG A 16 9.53 -4.63 -1.96
C ARG A 16 10.52 -3.64 -1.37
N ARG A 17 11.61 -4.14 -0.79
CA ARG A 17 12.66 -3.30 -0.18
C ARG A 17 13.34 -2.40 -1.22
N ALA A 18 13.60 -2.94 -2.40
CA ALA A 18 14.15 -2.18 -3.51
C ALA A 18 13.17 -1.12 -4.02
N ALA A 19 11.87 -1.42 -4.10
CA ALA A 19 10.84 -0.46 -4.46
C ALA A 19 10.71 0.66 -3.42
N ALA A 20 10.71 0.30 -2.13
CA ALA A 20 10.66 1.25 -1.01
C ALA A 20 11.83 2.24 -1.09
N LYS A 21 13.05 1.72 -1.29
CA LYS A 21 14.24 2.55 -1.51
C LYS A 21 14.16 3.41 -2.78
N ARG A 22 13.72 2.83 -3.90
CA ARG A 22 13.62 3.53 -5.20
C ARG A 22 12.70 4.76 -5.11
N TYR A 23 11.60 4.64 -4.39
CA TYR A 23 10.59 5.70 -4.29
C TYR A 23 10.67 6.54 -3.01
N ASN A 24 11.70 6.31 -2.19
CA ASN A 24 11.86 6.94 -0.87
C ASN A 24 10.60 6.78 0.02
N ILE A 25 10.13 5.53 0.16
CA ILE A 25 8.96 5.16 0.96
C ILE A 25 9.43 4.23 2.08
N ASP A 26 8.87 4.40 3.27
CA ASP A 26 9.04 3.46 4.37
C ASP A 26 8.46 2.08 4.02
N GLU A 27 9.28 1.04 4.14
CA GLU A 27 8.90 -0.34 3.83
C GLU A 27 7.70 -0.81 4.67
N GLU A 28 7.50 -0.25 5.85
CA GLU A 28 6.36 -0.57 6.70
C GLU A 28 5.02 -0.23 6.04
N ILE A 29 4.94 0.84 5.24
CA ILE A 29 3.72 1.20 4.50
C ILE A 29 3.37 0.10 3.50
N PHE A 30 4.36 -0.39 2.75
CA PHE A 30 4.17 -1.49 1.80
C PHE A 30 3.77 -2.80 2.49
N ARG A 31 4.41 -3.10 3.63
CA ARG A 31 4.06 -4.25 4.47
C ARG A 31 2.59 -4.17 4.91
N LYS A 32 2.15 -3.01 5.41
CA LYS A 32 0.80 -2.81 5.94
C LYS A 32 -0.27 -2.84 4.85
N ILE A 33 -0.01 -2.24 3.67
CA ILE A 33 -0.89 -2.39 2.51
C ILE A 33 -1.03 -3.86 2.12
N GLY A 34 0.08 -4.58 2.02
CA GLY A 34 0.09 -6.01 1.68
C GLY A 34 -0.69 -6.86 2.68
N GLU A 35 -0.52 -6.60 3.98
CA GLU A 35 -1.25 -7.27 5.06
C GLU A 35 -2.76 -7.06 4.92
N ILE A 36 -3.24 -5.81 4.94
CA ILE A 36 -4.67 -5.49 4.93
C ILE A 36 -5.32 -6.02 3.65
N SER A 37 -4.70 -5.78 2.49
CA SER A 37 -5.30 -6.12 1.19
C SER A 37 -5.20 -7.60 0.80
N SER A 38 -4.48 -8.43 1.57
CA SER A 38 -4.41 -9.89 1.38
C SER A 38 -5.10 -10.68 2.47
N THR A 39 -5.38 -10.07 3.61
CA THR A 39 -5.98 -10.75 4.77
C THR A 39 -7.40 -10.29 5.11
N ARG A 40 -7.84 -9.18 4.53
CA ARG A 40 -9.17 -8.61 4.73
C ARG A 40 -9.92 -8.41 3.41
N GLY A 41 -11.23 -8.31 3.55
CA GLY A 41 -12.22 -8.21 2.49
C GLY A 41 -13.33 -9.25 2.65
N ASP A 42 -14.48 -8.89 2.12
CA ASP A 42 -15.67 -9.73 1.92
C ASP A 42 -15.79 -10.15 0.45
N ASN A 43 -16.90 -10.80 0.07
CA ASN A 43 -17.17 -11.19 -1.32
C ASN A 43 -17.08 -10.04 -2.34
N LEU A 44 -17.22 -8.78 -1.91
CA LEU A 44 -17.23 -7.60 -2.78
C LEU A 44 -15.87 -6.88 -2.81
N THR A 45 -15.11 -6.97 -1.74
CA THR A 45 -13.91 -6.15 -1.51
C THR A 45 -12.61 -6.95 -1.42
N ALA A 46 -12.68 -8.27 -1.20
CA ALA A 46 -11.51 -9.13 -1.12
C ALA A 46 -10.81 -9.25 -2.47
N ARG A 47 -9.51 -8.97 -2.48
CA ARG A 47 -8.66 -9.23 -3.67
C ARG A 47 -8.36 -10.72 -3.84
N LYS A 48 -8.26 -11.47 -2.74
CA LYS A 48 -8.00 -12.92 -2.72
C LYS A 48 -9.15 -13.63 -2.02
N PHE A 49 -9.84 -14.51 -2.75
CA PHE A 49 -10.79 -15.44 -2.17
C PHE A 49 -10.08 -16.75 -1.87
N GLU A 50 -10.02 -17.15 -0.60
CA GLU A 50 -9.41 -18.42 -0.18
C GLU A 50 -10.51 -19.34 0.33
N LYS A 51 -10.64 -20.52 -0.29
CA LYS A 51 -11.66 -21.51 0.08
C LYS A 51 -11.47 -21.92 1.54
N GLY A 52 -12.51 -21.76 2.36
CA GLY A 52 -12.51 -22.10 3.78
C GLY A 52 -12.03 -21.00 4.73
N ARG A 53 -11.69 -19.81 4.22
CA ARG A 53 -11.36 -18.65 5.05
C ARG A 53 -12.62 -17.88 5.43
N THR A 54 -12.80 -17.60 6.72
CA THR A 54 -13.86 -16.69 7.19
C THR A 54 -13.63 -15.29 6.64
N GLU A 55 -14.68 -14.68 6.10
CA GLU A 55 -14.66 -13.28 5.66
C GLU A 55 -14.24 -12.37 6.81
N ARG A 56 -13.31 -11.45 6.53
CA ARG A 56 -12.86 -10.43 7.49
C ARG A 56 -13.03 -9.09 6.82
N PRO A 57 -14.22 -8.47 6.90
CA PRO A 57 -14.47 -7.19 6.27
C PRO A 57 -13.42 -6.16 6.67
N LEU A 58 -13.14 -5.22 5.76
CA LEU A 58 -12.33 -4.06 6.10
C LEU A 58 -13.01 -3.23 7.19
N LEU A 59 -12.27 -2.89 8.23
CA LEU A 59 -12.74 -1.90 9.20
C LEU A 59 -12.73 -0.52 8.55
N HIS A 60 -13.59 0.37 9.04
CA HIS A 60 -13.70 1.73 8.50
C HIS A 60 -12.35 2.48 8.50
N GLY A 61 -11.59 2.39 9.60
CA GLY A 61 -10.25 2.99 9.71
C GLY A 61 -9.26 2.44 8.68
N GLU A 62 -9.30 1.14 8.41
CA GLU A 62 -8.41 0.50 7.44
C GLU A 62 -8.73 0.89 6.00
N ALA A 63 -10.01 1.06 5.67
CA ALA A 63 -10.43 1.53 4.35
C ALA A 63 -9.94 2.97 4.10
N ILE A 64 -10.11 3.86 5.09
CA ILE A 64 -9.60 5.24 5.04
C ILE A 64 -8.07 5.23 4.92
N TRP A 65 -7.41 4.42 5.75
CA TRP A 65 -5.96 4.30 5.75
C TRP A 65 -5.42 3.84 4.40
N LEU A 66 -6.00 2.77 3.81
CA LEU A 66 -5.61 2.29 2.48
C LEU A 66 -5.81 3.36 1.42
N GLN A 67 -6.91 4.11 1.46
CA GLN A 67 -7.16 5.17 0.49
C GLN A 67 -6.12 6.30 0.62
N ALA A 68 -5.80 6.72 1.85
CA ALA A 68 -4.79 7.72 2.13
C ALA A 68 -3.39 7.25 1.68
N ALA A 69 -3.02 6.02 2.02
CA ALA A 69 -1.76 5.41 1.64
C ALA A 69 -1.59 5.38 0.11
N ILE A 70 -2.62 4.95 -0.64
CA ILE A 70 -2.54 4.90 -2.10
C ILE A 70 -2.38 6.28 -2.73
N LYS A 71 -3.10 7.30 -2.24
CA LYS A 71 -2.91 8.67 -2.71
C LYS A 71 -1.49 9.19 -2.44
N ALA A 72 -0.97 8.91 -1.24
CA ALA A 72 0.40 9.27 -0.87
C ALA A 72 1.44 8.56 -1.75
N LEU A 73 1.25 7.27 -2.05
CA LEU A 73 2.11 6.51 -2.96
C LEU A 73 2.13 7.11 -4.37
N ILE A 74 0.96 7.45 -4.93
CA ILE A 74 0.87 8.05 -6.27
C ILE A 74 1.63 9.38 -6.31
N ARG A 75 1.43 10.22 -5.28
CA ARG A 75 2.14 11.50 -5.16
C ARG A 75 3.66 11.29 -5.07
N GLN A 76 4.12 10.41 -4.18
CA GLN A 76 5.53 10.12 -3.97
C GLN A 76 6.21 9.64 -5.26
N VAL A 77 5.55 8.77 -6.01
CA VAL A 77 6.04 8.30 -7.31
C VAL A 77 6.16 9.46 -8.29
N GLY A 78 5.18 10.36 -8.35
CA GLY A 78 5.27 11.57 -9.18
C GLY A 78 6.44 12.49 -8.78
N GLU A 79 6.65 12.70 -7.47
CA GLU A 79 7.72 13.54 -6.96
C GLU A 79 9.11 12.97 -7.27
N THR A 80 9.31 11.65 -7.11
CA THR A 80 10.59 10.99 -7.45
C THR A 80 10.98 11.08 -8.93
N HIS A 81 10.01 11.24 -9.83
CA HIS A 81 10.29 11.41 -11.27
C HIS A 81 10.50 12.88 -11.67
N SER A 82 10.26 13.84 -10.76
CA SER A 82 10.28 15.27 -11.06
C SER A 82 11.64 15.95 -10.79
N ASN A 83 12.75 15.20 -10.80
CA ASN A 83 14.10 15.64 -10.40
C ASN A 83 14.22 16.20 -8.96
N ASN A 84 13.19 16.01 -8.13
CA ASN A 84 13.23 16.30 -6.70
C ASN A 84 13.55 15.02 -5.92
N VAL A 85 14.26 15.17 -4.80
CA VAL A 85 14.36 14.11 -3.79
C VAL A 85 13.25 14.36 -2.78
N PRO A 86 12.08 13.69 -2.89
CA PRO A 86 11.01 13.90 -1.94
C PRO A 86 11.45 13.51 -0.53
N GLN A 87 10.82 14.08 0.48
CA GLN A 87 10.98 13.56 1.84
C GLN A 87 10.52 12.10 1.89
N THR A 88 11.11 11.32 2.79
CA THR A 88 10.72 9.92 2.94
C THR A 88 9.29 9.85 3.43
N LEU A 89 8.41 9.18 2.68
CA LEU A 89 7.04 8.93 3.11
C LEU A 89 7.07 7.88 4.24
N LYS A 90 6.66 8.28 5.44
CA LYS A 90 6.69 7.47 6.67
C LYS A 90 5.28 7.12 7.14
N MET A 91 5.19 6.12 8.02
CA MET A 91 3.92 5.74 8.66
C MET A 91 3.27 6.92 9.41
N SER A 92 4.06 7.84 9.97
CA SER A 92 3.58 9.06 10.64
C SER A 92 2.86 10.04 9.72
N ASP A 93 3.07 9.94 8.40
CA ASP A 93 2.48 10.84 7.42
C ASP A 93 1.09 10.35 6.96
N LEU A 94 0.67 9.19 7.47
CA LEU A 94 -0.62 8.56 7.21
C LEU A 94 -1.53 8.70 8.44
N PRO A 95 -2.87 8.68 8.25
CA PRO A 95 -3.79 8.66 9.39
C PRO A 95 -3.54 7.44 10.30
N PRO A 96 -3.95 7.49 11.56
CA PRO A 96 -3.94 6.30 12.41
C PRO A 96 -4.88 5.23 11.84
N ILE A 97 -4.57 3.96 12.11
CA ILE A 97 -5.33 2.79 11.65
C ILE A 97 -6.13 2.13 12.76
#